data_AF-A0A1D7XJ36-F1
#
_entry.id   AF-A0A1D7XJ36-F1
#
_cell.length_a   1.000
_cell.length_b   1.000
_cell.length_c   1.000
_cell.angle_alpha   90.00
_cell.angle_beta   90.00
_cell.angle_gamma   90.00
#
_symmetry.space_group_name_H-M   'P 1'
#
loop_
_entity.id
_entity.type
_entity.pdbx_description
1 polymer ?
#
loop_
_entity_poly.entity_id
_entity_poly.type
_entity_poly.pdbx_seq_one_letter_code
_entity_poly.pdbx_strand_id
1 'polypeptide(L)'
;MINSNGILKVYPESFKANFYTTNPFRMIGIIDVNIKYNYGIERVTLSFFRSSGTNSGKIKGLWYPIVGIKTYTGEFTEFTEYINFVLKNSTRKGRARKGWLAKSLFFPNSYNDDVIIKGFSNGIYHESLLEIGKILRDLYEKDEFQMMNSLDAIELNNLLTSKEIYKGNTHSQRENFEKFIQDIFNLSNLILI
;
A
#
# COMPACT_ATOMS: atom_id res chain seq x y z
N MET A 1 -22.82 3.58 -7.37
CA MET A 1 -22.24 4.42 -8.45
C MET A 1 -20.74 4.52 -8.20
N ILE A 2 -19.91 3.83 -8.98
CA ILE A 2 -18.45 3.94 -8.94
C ILE A 2 -18.07 4.61 -10.26
N ASN A 3 -17.76 5.90 -10.22
CA ASN A 3 -17.29 6.62 -11.40
C ASN A 3 -16.08 7.46 -10.98
N SER A 4 -14.87 6.94 -11.21
CA SER A 4 -13.66 7.74 -11.44
C SER A 4 -12.50 6.81 -11.80
N ASN A 5 -11.45 7.35 -12.42
CA ASN A 5 -10.25 6.62 -12.80
C ASN A 5 -9.52 6.10 -11.53
N GLY A 6 -9.80 4.86 -11.11
CA GLY A 6 -9.34 4.33 -9.83
C GLY A 6 -9.31 2.80 -9.73
N ILE A 7 -9.26 2.28 -8.50
CA ILE A 7 -9.31 0.85 -8.19
C ILE A 7 -10.75 0.35 -8.43
N LEU A 8 -10.91 -0.60 -9.34
CA LEU A 8 -12.22 -1.04 -9.85
C LEU A 8 -12.75 -2.31 -9.18
N LYS A 9 -11.86 -3.22 -8.80
CA LYS A 9 -12.22 -4.54 -8.27
C LYS A 9 -11.13 -5.02 -7.31
N VAL A 10 -11.55 -5.66 -6.22
CA VAL A 10 -10.68 -6.41 -5.31
C VAL A 10 -10.88 -7.89 -5.60
N TYR A 11 -9.83 -8.69 -5.45
CA TYR A 11 -9.88 -10.15 -5.56
C TYR A 11 -9.65 -10.78 -4.18
N PRO A 12 -10.69 -10.90 -3.32
CA PRO A 12 -10.56 -11.43 -1.95
C PRO A 12 -9.82 -12.77 -1.87
N GLU A 13 -10.00 -13.64 -2.85
CA GLU A 13 -9.36 -14.95 -2.95
C GLU A 13 -7.84 -14.89 -3.11
N SER A 14 -7.29 -13.74 -3.53
CA SER A 14 -5.85 -13.50 -3.64
C SER A 14 -5.22 -13.04 -2.33
N PHE A 15 -6.01 -12.78 -1.28
CA PHE A 15 -5.50 -12.24 -0.04
C PHE A 15 -4.54 -13.22 0.64
N LYS A 16 -3.27 -12.81 0.73
CA LYS A 16 -2.24 -13.53 1.44
C LYS A 16 -1.70 -12.66 2.56
N ALA A 17 -1.47 -13.25 3.72
CA ALA A 17 -0.91 -12.54 4.86
C ALA A 17 0.14 -13.36 5.59
N ASN A 18 1.01 -12.65 6.29
CA ASN A 18 1.96 -13.24 7.21
C ASN A 18 2.13 -12.39 8.48
N PHE A 19 2.53 -13.08 9.54
CA PHE A 19 3.01 -12.47 10.75
C PHE A 19 4.29 -11.68 10.47
N TYR A 20 4.40 -10.47 11.04
CA TYR A 20 5.56 -9.60 10.81
C TYR A 20 6.33 -9.29 12.09
N THR A 21 5.68 -8.80 13.15
CA THR A 21 6.32 -8.50 14.45
C THR A 21 5.42 -8.83 15.61
N THR A 22 5.98 -9.20 16.77
CA THR A 22 5.21 -9.53 18.00
C THR A 22 4.95 -8.30 18.86
N ASN A 23 5.91 -7.36 18.93
CA ASN A 23 5.79 -6.18 19.77
C ASN A 23 6.23 -4.90 19.03
N PRO A 24 5.27 -4.05 18.61
CA PRO A 24 3.83 -4.30 18.62
C PRO A 24 3.45 -5.43 17.65
N PHE A 25 2.32 -6.11 17.91
CA PHE A 25 1.85 -7.16 17.00
C PHE A 25 1.44 -6.54 15.67
N ARG A 26 2.05 -7.03 14.57
CA ARG A 26 1.77 -6.60 13.21
C ARG A 26 1.72 -7.79 12.26
N MET A 27 0.85 -7.66 11.27
CA MET A 27 0.82 -8.53 10.10
C MET A 27 1.02 -7.69 8.85
N ILE A 28 1.55 -8.34 7.82
CA ILE A 28 1.70 -7.79 6.48
C ILE A 28 0.92 -8.68 5.52
N GLY A 29 0.39 -8.09 4.46
CA GLY A 29 -0.42 -8.81 3.51
C GLY A 29 -0.39 -8.18 2.14
N ILE A 30 -0.75 -8.97 1.16
CA ILE A 30 -0.84 -8.61 -0.25
C ILE A 30 -2.22 -8.99 -0.79
N ILE A 31 -2.73 -8.19 -1.69
CA ILE A 31 -4.04 -8.35 -2.31
C ILE A 31 -3.98 -7.88 -3.75
N ASP A 32 -4.58 -8.63 -4.65
CA ASP A 32 -4.71 -8.22 -6.04
C ASP A 32 -5.94 -7.33 -6.22
N VAL A 33 -5.80 -6.31 -7.04
CA VAL A 33 -6.89 -5.41 -7.44
C VAL A 33 -6.80 -5.09 -8.93
N ASN A 34 -7.92 -4.71 -9.55
CA ASN A 34 -7.89 -4.08 -10.86
C ASN A 34 -7.76 -2.57 -10.70
N ILE A 35 -6.80 -1.96 -11.40
CA ILE A 35 -6.62 -0.51 -11.45
C ILE A 35 -6.84 -0.04 -12.89
N LYS A 36 -7.60 1.05 -13.06
CA LYS A 36 -7.78 1.69 -14.36
C LYS A 36 -6.69 2.73 -14.59
N TYR A 37 -5.84 2.48 -15.58
CA TYR A 37 -4.86 3.42 -16.12
C TYR A 37 -5.34 4.02 -17.44
N ASN A 38 -4.57 4.96 -17.98
CA ASN A 38 -4.83 5.53 -19.31
C ASN A 38 -4.64 4.52 -20.45
N TYR A 39 -3.82 3.48 -20.24
CA TYR A 39 -3.55 2.41 -21.20
C TYR A 39 -4.44 1.17 -21.02
N GLY A 40 -5.33 1.13 -20.02
CA GLY A 40 -6.22 0.00 -19.82
C GLY A 40 -6.47 -0.32 -18.35
N ILE A 41 -7.10 -1.48 -18.11
CA ILE A 41 -7.31 -2.02 -16.77
C ILE A 41 -6.27 -3.12 -16.55
N GLU A 42 -5.53 -3.04 -15.46
CA GLU A 42 -4.49 -4.02 -15.12
C GLU A 42 -4.74 -4.60 -13.73
N ARG A 43 -4.37 -5.87 -13.54
CA ARG A 43 -4.32 -6.52 -12.22
C ARG A 43 -3.02 -6.15 -11.53
N VAL A 44 -3.10 -5.64 -10.31
CA VAL A 44 -1.95 -5.12 -9.55
C VAL A 44 -1.99 -5.67 -8.13
N THR A 45 -0.86 -6.20 -7.68
CA THR A 45 -0.66 -6.60 -6.28
C THR A 45 -0.37 -5.34 -5.45
N LEU A 46 -1.20 -5.09 -4.44
CA LEU A 46 -0.99 -4.04 -3.45
C LEU A 46 -0.63 -4.66 -2.10
N SER A 47 0.09 -3.92 -1.25
CA SER A 47 0.46 -4.39 0.08
C SER A 47 -0.12 -3.54 1.20
N PHE A 48 -0.46 -4.20 2.29
CA PHE A 48 -1.08 -3.62 3.46
C PHE A 48 -0.41 -4.16 4.74
N PHE A 49 -0.60 -3.44 5.85
CA PHE A 49 -0.27 -3.93 7.17
C PHE A 49 -1.43 -3.73 8.15
N ARG A 50 -1.54 -4.67 9.09
CA ARG A 50 -2.43 -4.56 10.26
C ARG A 50 -1.60 -4.39 11.51
N SER A 51 -2.11 -3.61 12.46
CA SER A 51 -1.50 -3.43 13.79
C SER A 51 -2.54 -3.63 14.89
N SER A 52 -2.11 -4.30 15.96
CA SER A 52 -2.90 -4.47 17.18
C SER A 52 -3.02 -3.20 18.04
N GLY A 53 -2.14 -2.21 17.84
CA GLY A 53 -2.13 -0.94 18.56
C GLY A 53 -2.76 0.22 17.80
N THR A 54 -3.28 1.21 18.54
CA THR A 54 -3.80 2.49 18.04
C THR A 54 -2.76 3.58 18.20
N ASN A 55 -2.36 4.24 17.10
CA ASN A 55 -1.51 5.44 17.14
C ASN A 55 -1.94 6.40 16.03
N SER A 56 -1.95 7.71 16.31
CA SER A 56 -2.11 8.77 15.32
C SER A 56 -3.41 8.71 14.48
N GLY A 57 -4.54 8.36 15.10
CA GLY A 57 -5.85 8.29 14.42
C GLY A 57 -6.13 6.98 13.67
N LYS A 58 -5.31 5.95 13.89
CA LYS A 58 -5.53 4.62 13.30
C LYS A 58 -6.51 3.78 14.11
N ILE A 59 -7.39 3.09 13.40
CA ILE A 59 -8.37 2.14 13.89
C ILE A 59 -7.65 0.81 14.13
N LYS A 60 -7.79 0.27 15.34
CA LYS A 60 -7.23 -1.03 15.72
C LYS A 60 -7.78 -2.12 14.78
N GLY A 61 -6.89 -2.98 14.30
CA GLY A 61 -7.27 -4.12 13.47
C GLY A 61 -7.61 -3.79 12.01
N LEU A 62 -7.62 -2.52 11.61
CA LEU A 62 -7.75 -2.13 10.20
C LEU A 62 -6.43 -2.36 9.46
N TRP A 63 -6.53 -2.65 8.16
CA TRP A 63 -5.39 -2.81 7.27
C TRP A 63 -5.08 -1.51 6.53
N TYR A 64 -3.83 -1.09 6.55
CA TYR A 64 -3.35 0.18 5.99
C TYR A 64 -2.36 -0.06 4.86
N PRO A 65 -2.43 0.69 3.75
CA PRO A 65 -1.54 0.50 2.61
C PRO A 65 -0.08 0.85 2.95
N ILE A 66 0.84 0.11 2.35
CA ILE A 66 2.28 0.38 2.37
C ILE A 66 2.85 0.27 0.96
N VAL A 67 3.94 1.00 0.71
CA VAL A 67 4.71 0.92 -0.53
C VAL A 67 5.73 -0.23 -0.47
N GLY A 68 6.05 -0.68 0.75
CA GLY A 68 7.02 -1.72 1.02
C GLY A 68 7.55 -1.64 2.45
N ILE A 69 8.64 -2.36 2.73
CA ILE A 69 9.25 -2.44 4.06
C ILE A 69 10.75 -2.18 3.95
N LYS A 70 11.26 -1.27 4.77
CA LYS A 70 12.70 -0.95 4.80
C LYS A 70 13.50 -2.17 5.26
N THR A 71 14.50 -2.61 4.49
CA THR A 71 15.28 -3.83 4.78
C THR A 71 16.59 -3.54 5.54
N TYR A 72 17.05 -2.29 5.54
CA TYR A 72 18.22 -1.82 6.31
C TYR A 72 18.02 -0.38 6.84
N THR A 73 18.76 0.04 7.85
CA THR A 73 18.66 1.41 8.38
C THR A 73 19.43 2.40 7.52
N GLY A 74 18.80 3.49 7.07
CA GLY A 74 19.47 4.51 6.25
C GLY A 74 18.55 5.19 5.24
N GLU A 75 19.15 5.66 4.15
CA GLU A 75 18.44 6.17 2.97
C GLU A 75 17.75 5.04 2.20
N PHE A 76 16.79 5.40 1.36
CA PHE A 76 16.04 4.47 0.51
C PHE A 76 16.85 4.14 -0.75
N THR A 77 17.31 2.89 -0.86
CA THR A 77 18.00 2.38 -2.07
C THR A 77 17.58 0.95 -2.42
N GLU A 78 16.76 0.28 -1.59
CA GLU A 78 16.36 -1.12 -1.78
C GLU A 78 15.14 -1.33 -2.69
N PHE A 79 14.42 -0.26 -3.03
CA PHE A 79 13.26 -0.34 -3.93
C PHE A 79 13.70 -0.02 -5.36
N THR A 80 12.76 0.35 -6.21
CA THR A 80 13.08 0.95 -7.50
C THR A 80 13.52 2.40 -7.36
N GLU A 81 14.19 2.95 -8.38
CA GLU A 81 14.64 4.35 -8.39
C GLU A 81 13.48 5.32 -8.10
N TYR A 82 12.34 5.10 -8.74
CA TYR A 82 11.16 5.94 -8.55
C TYR A 82 10.57 5.83 -7.14
N ILE A 83 10.41 4.61 -6.60
CA ILE A 83 9.89 4.41 -5.25
C ILE A 83 10.85 5.00 -4.21
N ASN A 84 12.16 4.83 -4.40
CA ASN A 84 13.18 5.44 -3.54
C ASN A 84 13.05 6.98 -3.53
N PHE A 85 12.84 7.60 -4.70
CA PHE A 85 12.57 9.04 -4.81
C PHE A 85 11.31 9.45 -4.05
N VAL A 86 10.19 8.76 -4.25
CA VAL A 86 8.92 9.06 -3.58
C VAL A 86 9.06 8.93 -2.06
N LEU A 87 9.71 7.86 -1.56
CA LEU A 87 9.90 7.64 -0.14
C LEU A 87 10.85 8.66 0.50
N LYS A 88 11.90 9.08 -0.22
CA LYS A 88 12.80 10.14 0.22
C LYS A 88 12.08 11.48 0.39
N ASN A 89 11.15 11.80 -0.50
CA ASN A 89 10.40 13.07 -0.48
C ASN A 89 9.15 13.03 0.42
N SER A 90 8.61 11.85 0.72
CA SER A 90 7.45 11.70 1.63
C SER A 90 7.83 11.38 3.08
N THR A 91 9.08 11.01 3.36
CA THR A 91 9.54 10.63 4.71
C THR A 91 10.40 11.71 5.33
N ARG A 92 10.17 12.03 6.61
CA ARG A 92 10.98 13.01 7.36
C ARG A 92 12.47 12.70 7.26
N LYS A 93 13.27 13.64 6.76
CA LYS A 93 14.73 13.51 6.50
C LYS A 93 15.11 12.45 5.46
N GLY A 94 14.15 11.92 4.69
CA GLY A 94 14.39 10.95 3.61
C GLY A 94 15.04 9.63 4.04
N ARG A 95 14.88 9.23 5.31
CA ARG A 95 15.56 8.08 5.92
C ARG A 95 14.63 7.31 6.85
N ALA A 96 14.86 6.02 6.99
CA ALA A 96 14.11 5.17 7.93
C ALA A 96 14.97 4.05 8.54
N ARG A 97 14.48 3.46 9.63
CA ARG A 97 15.11 2.30 10.29
C ARG A 97 14.69 1.00 9.60
N LYS A 98 15.53 -0.03 9.66
CA LYS A 98 15.16 -1.40 9.27
C LYS A 98 13.82 -1.80 9.91
N GLY A 99 12.98 -2.42 9.11
CA GLY A 99 11.65 -2.89 9.47
C GLY A 99 10.56 -1.81 9.48
N TRP A 100 10.90 -0.58 9.10
CA TRP A 100 9.92 0.49 8.97
C TRP A 100 8.96 0.22 7.79
N LEU A 101 7.67 0.21 8.10
CA LEU A 101 6.58 0.08 7.14
C LEU A 101 6.41 1.38 6.36
N ALA A 102 6.66 1.34 5.04
CA ALA A 102 6.75 2.50 4.17
C ALA A 102 5.39 3.06 3.80
N LYS A 103 4.87 3.90 4.69
CA LYS A 103 3.48 4.39 4.64
C LYS A 103 3.33 5.90 4.49
N SER A 104 4.41 6.68 4.61
CA SER A 104 4.33 8.14 4.70
C SER A 104 3.60 8.79 3.52
N LEU A 105 3.73 8.21 2.32
CA LEU A 105 3.00 8.63 1.12
C LEU A 105 1.47 8.70 1.32
N PHE A 106 0.92 7.85 2.18
CA PHE A 106 -0.51 7.80 2.47
C PHE A 106 -0.95 8.75 3.59
N PHE A 107 -0.03 9.56 4.15
CA PHE A 107 -0.30 10.56 5.18
C PHE A 107 -0.02 11.97 4.62
N PRO A 108 -1.02 12.63 4.03
CA PRO A 108 -0.89 13.98 3.50
C PRO A 108 -0.56 15.01 4.60
N ASN A 109 0.10 16.10 4.19
CA ASN A 109 0.59 17.15 5.09
C ASN A 109 -0.53 18.03 5.66
N SER A 110 -1.65 18.16 4.96
CA SER A 110 -2.88 18.82 5.42
C SER A 110 -4.07 17.89 5.23
N TYR A 111 -4.82 17.69 6.31
CA TYR A 111 -6.18 17.14 6.25
C TYR A 111 -7.09 18.35 6.34
N ASN A 112 -7.88 18.63 5.30
CA ASN A 112 -8.83 19.75 5.35
C ASN A 112 -10.08 19.46 6.19
N ASP A 113 -10.23 18.25 6.72
CA ASP A 113 -11.39 17.88 7.54
C ASP A 113 -11.03 16.92 8.68
N ASP A 114 -11.70 17.10 9.83
CA ASP A 114 -11.70 16.17 10.97
C ASP A 114 -12.47 14.85 10.68
N VAL A 115 -12.98 14.68 9.46
CA VAL A 115 -13.93 13.60 9.08
C VAL A 115 -13.25 12.42 8.37
N ILE A 116 -11.96 12.53 8.00
CA ILE A 116 -11.28 11.54 7.16
C ILE A 116 -10.38 10.59 7.97
N ILE A 117 -10.49 9.28 7.75
CA ILE A 117 -9.64 8.27 8.40
C ILE A 117 -8.20 8.39 7.87
N LYS A 118 -7.26 8.76 8.74
CA LYS A 118 -5.85 8.97 8.37
C LYS A 118 -5.18 7.68 7.88
N GLY A 119 -4.27 7.83 6.91
CA GLY A 119 -3.37 6.75 6.46
C GLY A 119 -3.79 6.00 5.19
N PHE A 120 -4.66 6.58 4.38
CA PHE A 120 -5.15 6.00 3.12
C PHE A 120 -4.97 6.92 1.91
N SER A 121 -4.00 7.86 1.94
CA SER A 121 -3.80 8.98 0.99
C SER A 121 -4.95 9.99 0.97
N ASN A 122 -4.70 11.19 0.42
CA ASN A 122 -5.75 12.15 0.04
C ASN A 122 -6.10 11.96 -1.44
N GLY A 123 -7.30 12.40 -1.84
CA GLY A 123 -7.73 12.42 -3.24
C GLY A 123 -8.47 11.16 -3.68
N ILE A 124 -8.45 10.88 -4.98
CA ILE A 124 -9.36 9.92 -5.63
C ILE A 124 -9.21 8.47 -5.15
N TYR A 125 -8.05 8.10 -4.59
CA TYR A 125 -7.79 6.74 -4.11
C TYR A 125 -8.19 6.53 -2.64
N HIS A 126 -8.56 7.57 -1.90
CA HIS A 126 -8.82 7.49 -0.46
C HIS A 126 -9.88 6.43 -0.12
N GLU A 127 -11.09 6.60 -0.66
CA GLU A 127 -12.23 5.71 -0.38
C GLU A 127 -11.95 4.28 -0.82
N SER A 128 -11.30 4.10 -1.98
CA SER A 128 -10.97 2.76 -2.48
C SER A 128 -9.96 2.03 -1.59
N LEU A 129 -8.92 2.74 -1.12
CA LEU A 129 -7.91 2.14 -0.23
C LEU A 129 -8.48 1.87 1.17
N LEU A 130 -9.35 2.74 1.68
CA LEU A 130 -10.06 2.53 2.92
C LEU A 130 -10.99 1.30 2.83
N GLU A 131 -11.72 1.17 1.72
CA GLU A 131 -12.61 0.03 1.50
C GLU A 131 -11.86 -1.28 1.40
N ILE A 132 -10.72 -1.32 0.69
CA ILE A 132 -9.83 -2.49 0.72
C ILE A 132 -9.38 -2.78 2.16
N GLY A 133 -8.97 -1.77 2.92
CA GLY A 133 -8.57 -1.94 4.32
C GLY A 133 -9.64 -2.60 5.19
N LYS A 134 -10.93 -2.28 4.96
CA LYS A 134 -12.08 -2.91 5.63
C LYS A 134 -12.31 -4.33 5.13
N ILE A 135 -12.27 -4.58 3.83
CA ILE A 135 -12.38 -5.92 3.24
C ILE A 135 -11.31 -6.85 3.82
N LEU A 136 -10.06 -6.42 3.86
CA LEU A 136 -8.96 -7.22 4.41
C LEU A 136 -9.14 -7.50 5.91
N ARG A 137 -9.73 -6.56 6.66
CA ARG A 137 -10.06 -6.80 8.07
C ARG A 137 -11.12 -7.88 8.17
N ASP A 138 -12.20 -7.75 7.42
CA ASP A 138 -13.32 -8.68 7.51
C ASP A 138 -12.93 -10.09 7.03
N LEU A 139 -12.08 -10.20 6.00
CA LEU A 139 -11.47 -11.47 5.58
C LEU A 139 -10.60 -12.08 6.68
N TYR A 140 -9.73 -11.28 7.29
CA TYR A 140 -8.87 -11.73 8.38
C TYR A 140 -9.65 -12.21 9.60
N GLU A 141 -10.68 -11.47 10.04
CA GLU A 141 -11.49 -11.86 11.21
C GLU A 141 -12.36 -13.10 10.95
N LYS A 142 -12.61 -13.45 9.68
CA LYS A 142 -13.30 -14.67 9.27
C LYS A 142 -12.37 -15.84 8.94
N ASP A 143 -11.05 -15.65 9.07
CA ASP A 143 -10.03 -16.62 8.62
C ASP A 143 -10.11 -16.93 7.10
N GLU A 144 -10.58 -15.97 6.30
CA GLU A 144 -10.72 -16.06 4.84
C GLU A 144 -9.48 -15.48 4.13
N PHE A 145 -8.29 -15.97 4.47
CA PHE A 145 -7.04 -15.58 3.83
C PHE A 145 -6.06 -16.74 3.74
N GLN A 146 -5.09 -16.65 2.84
CA GLN A 146 -4.02 -17.63 2.72
C GLN A 146 -2.81 -17.20 3.55
N MET A 147 -2.39 -18.07 4.47
CA MET A 147 -1.15 -17.89 5.20
C MET A 147 0.05 -18.11 4.26
N MET A 148 0.90 -17.08 4.09
CA MET A 148 2.11 -17.16 3.28
C MET A 148 3.35 -16.99 4.16
N ASN A 149 3.84 -18.09 4.75
CA ASN A 149 4.96 -18.04 5.71
C ASN A 149 6.25 -17.44 5.14
N SER A 150 6.44 -17.49 3.81
CA SER A 150 7.57 -16.88 3.10
C SER A 150 7.45 -15.37 2.90
N LEU A 151 6.28 -14.77 3.13
CA LEU A 151 6.06 -13.34 2.93
C LEU A 151 6.73 -12.56 4.06
N ASP A 152 7.99 -12.20 3.87
CA ASP A 152 8.75 -11.30 4.74
C ASP A 152 8.96 -9.92 4.08
N ALA A 153 9.81 -9.07 4.65
CA ALA A 153 10.09 -7.75 4.11
C ALA A 153 10.75 -7.77 2.72
N ILE A 154 11.62 -8.74 2.46
CA ILE A 154 12.34 -8.86 1.18
C ILE A 154 11.37 -9.39 0.13
N GLU A 155 10.65 -10.46 0.46
CA GLU A 155 9.69 -11.08 -0.46
C GLU A 155 8.55 -10.13 -0.81
N LEU A 156 8.01 -9.40 0.16
CA LEU A 156 7.00 -8.38 -0.09
C LEU A 156 7.50 -7.31 -1.07
N ASN A 157 8.72 -6.79 -0.87
CA ASN A 157 9.29 -5.79 -1.78
C ASN A 157 9.53 -6.36 -3.19
N ASN A 158 9.99 -7.62 -3.28
CA ASN A 158 10.21 -8.30 -4.55
C ASN A 158 8.91 -8.49 -5.32
N LEU A 159 7.84 -8.93 -4.65
CA LEU A 159 6.52 -9.10 -5.27
C LEU A 159 5.97 -7.78 -5.81
N LEU A 160 6.02 -6.71 -5.00
CA LEU A 160 5.53 -5.40 -5.40
C LEU A 160 6.29 -4.80 -6.59
N THR A 161 7.58 -5.12 -6.70
CA THR A 161 8.47 -4.59 -7.75
C THR A 161 8.85 -5.66 -8.77
N SER A 162 8.06 -6.73 -8.87
CA SER A 162 8.30 -7.81 -9.82
C SER A 162 8.19 -7.31 -11.27
N LYS A 163 9.08 -7.79 -12.14
CA LYS A 163 9.00 -7.54 -13.59
C LYS A 163 8.06 -8.51 -14.30
N GLU A 164 7.41 -9.40 -13.57
CA GLU A 164 6.39 -10.31 -14.12
C GLU A 164 5.20 -9.53 -14.67
N ILE A 165 4.71 -9.97 -15.83
CA ILE A 165 3.46 -9.50 -16.42
C ILE A 165 2.39 -10.53 -16.08
N TYR A 166 1.41 -10.14 -15.25
CA TYR A 166 0.33 -11.04 -14.88
C TYR A 166 -0.59 -11.36 -16.07
N LYS A 167 -1.31 -12.47 -15.97
CA LYS A 167 -2.24 -12.88 -17.03
C LYS A 167 -3.30 -11.79 -17.27
N GLY A 168 -3.34 -11.29 -18.50
CA GLY A 168 -4.27 -10.23 -18.93
C GLY A 168 -3.71 -8.81 -18.81
N ASN A 169 -2.53 -8.64 -18.20
CA ASN A 169 -1.84 -7.37 -18.15
C ASN A 169 -1.04 -7.10 -19.43
N THR A 170 -0.84 -5.83 -19.72
CA THR A 170 0.08 -5.35 -20.77
C THR A 170 1.39 -4.83 -20.20
N HIS A 171 1.42 -4.47 -18.92
CA HIS A 171 2.58 -3.95 -18.21
C HIS A 171 2.95 -4.85 -17.02
N SER A 172 4.21 -4.78 -16.60
CA SER A 172 4.68 -5.55 -15.45
C SER A 172 4.05 -5.06 -14.14
N GLN A 173 4.03 -5.93 -13.13
CA GLN A 173 3.61 -5.58 -11.77
C GLN A 173 4.35 -4.33 -11.27
N ARG A 174 5.67 -4.21 -11.54
CA ARG A 174 6.47 -3.04 -11.20
C ARG A 174 5.95 -1.76 -11.85
N GLU A 175 5.76 -1.76 -13.17
CA GLU A 175 5.34 -0.56 -13.91
C GLU A 175 3.96 -0.09 -13.44
N ASN A 176 3.03 -1.04 -13.28
CA ASN A 176 1.69 -0.75 -12.76
C ASN A 176 1.74 -0.21 -11.33
N PHE A 177 2.53 -0.83 -10.45
CA PHE A 177 2.67 -0.41 -9.07
C PHE A 177 3.32 0.98 -8.96
N GLU A 178 4.41 1.23 -9.69
CA GLU A 178 5.06 2.55 -9.75
C GLU A 178 4.10 3.62 -10.27
N LYS A 179 3.30 3.30 -11.29
CA LYS A 179 2.31 4.23 -11.83
C LYS A 179 1.23 4.58 -10.81
N PHE A 180 0.75 3.58 -10.07
CA PHE A 180 -0.18 3.78 -8.97
C PHE A 180 0.42 4.68 -7.86
N ILE A 181 1.66 4.41 -7.45
CA ILE A 181 2.40 5.23 -6.48
C ILE A 181 2.59 6.66 -7.00
N GLN A 182 2.89 6.83 -8.29
CA GLN A 182 3.03 8.14 -8.92
C GLN A 182 1.75 8.94 -8.87
N ASP A 183 0.61 8.33 -9.19
CA ASP A 183 -0.67 9.02 -9.18
C ASP A 183 -1.01 9.51 -7.77
N ILE A 184 -0.78 8.71 -6.73
CA ILE A 184 -0.96 9.13 -5.32
C ILE A 184 -0.01 10.26 -4.95
N PHE A 185 1.26 10.16 -5.33
CA PHE A 185 2.28 11.17 -5.00
C PHE A 185 1.96 12.52 -5.63
N ASN A 186 1.56 12.52 -6.91
CA ASN A 186 1.20 13.74 -7.63
C ASN A 186 -0.07 14.38 -7.04
N LEU A 187 -1.09 13.58 -6.70
CA LEU A 187 -2.30 14.09 -6.05
C LEU A 187 -2.01 14.71 -4.67
N SER A 188 -1.09 14.11 -3.92
CA SER A 188 -0.68 14.63 -2.61
C SER A 188 0.07 15.97 -2.70
N ASN A 189 0.75 16.23 -3.82
CA ASN A 189 1.50 17.48 -4.06
C ASN A 189 0.66 18.57 -4.76
N LEU A 190 -0.44 18.21 -5.44
CA LEU A 190 -1.37 19.15 -6.07
C LEU A 190 -2.21 19.97 -5.07
N ILE A 191 -2.21 19.60 -3.78
CA ILE A 191 -2.92 20.32 -2.71
C ILE A 191 -2.06 21.49 -2.14
N LEU A 192 -0.87 21.74 -2.70
CA LEU A 192 0.07 22.79 -2.25
C LEU A 192 0.14 24.02 -3.19
N ILE A 193 -0.72 24.11 -4.20
CA ILE A 193 -0.85 25.26 -5.12
C ILE A 193 -2.30 25.74 -5.09
#